data_AF-A0A7S3MTQ1-F1
#
_entry.id   AF-A0A7S3MTQ1-F1
#
_cell.length_a   1.000
_cell.length_b   1.000
_cell.length_c   1.000
_cell.angle_alpha   90.00
_cell.angle_beta   90.00
_cell.angle_gamma   90.00
#
_symmetry.space_group_name_H-M   'P 1'
#
loop_
_entity.id
_entity.type
_entity.pdbx_description
1 polymer ?
#
loop_
_entity_poly.entity_id
_entity_poly.type
_entity_poly.pdbx_seq_one_letter_code
_entity_poly.pdbx_strand_id
1 'polypeptide(L)'
;MSLMGHRVKVLPFQTFRLNLSVTSPYNADFDGDEMNMHVPQSLETKAEIKEIMHVPRQIVAPKHNQPVMGIVQDSLLGIYLFTQRDNFLTKDLLMNLMMWMDFDGNMPEPAILKPKPLWTG
;
A
#
# COMPACT_ATOMS: atom_id res chain seq x y z
N MET A 1 -0.32 15.46 8.17
CA MET A 1 -0.22 14.66 9.42
C MET A 1 1.23 14.25 9.51
N SER A 2 2.04 14.92 10.33
CA SER A 2 3.50 14.93 10.13
C SER A 2 4.30 14.07 11.12
N LEU A 3 3.63 13.42 12.08
CA LEU A 3 4.24 12.47 13.01
C LEU A 3 3.28 11.29 13.22
N MET A 4 3.71 10.08 12.82
CA MET A 4 2.90 8.86 12.89
C MET A 4 3.77 7.67 13.30
N GLY A 5 3.16 6.67 13.92
CA GLY A 5 3.81 5.46 14.39
C GLY A 5 3.94 4.40 13.30
N HIS A 6 5.18 3.93 13.07
CA HIS A 6 5.52 2.88 12.11
C HIS A 6 6.04 1.62 12.79
N ARG A 7 5.89 0.47 12.13
CA ARG A 7 6.58 -0.77 12.54
C ARG A 7 7.95 -0.83 11.88
N VAL A 8 8.98 -1.02 12.69
CA VAL A 8 10.36 -1.15 12.19
C VAL A 8 10.53 -2.44 11.40
N LYS A 9 11.13 -2.33 10.21
CA LYS A 9 11.66 -3.45 9.43
C LYS A 9 13.12 -3.14 9.10
N VAL A 10 14.03 -3.99 9.57
CA VAL A 10 15.47 -3.81 9.31
C VAL A 10 15.76 -4.26 7.87
N LEU A 11 16.42 -3.39 7.12
CA LEU A 11 16.78 -3.59 5.72
C LEU A 11 18.24 -3.15 5.52
N PRO A 12 18.94 -3.65 4.49
CA PRO A 12 20.27 -3.16 4.15
C PRO A 12 20.24 -1.69 3.68
N PHE A 13 21.43 -1.08 3.53
CA PHE A 13 21.69 0.30 3.09
C PHE A 13 21.39 1.39 4.14
N GLN A 14 21.69 2.65 3.80
CA GLN A 14 21.74 3.79 4.73
C GLN A 14 20.60 4.80 4.50
N THR A 15 19.39 4.34 4.17
CA THR A 15 18.22 5.20 3.95
C THR A 15 16.98 4.64 4.61
N PHE A 16 16.08 5.54 5.05
CA PHE A 16 14.75 5.12 5.47
C PHE A 16 13.91 4.73 4.27
N ARG A 17 13.06 3.71 4.47
CA ARG A 17 12.13 3.23 3.46
C ARG A 17 10.73 3.25 4.03
N LEU A 18 9.81 3.87 3.29
CA LEU A 18 8.40 3.98 3.61
C LEU A 18 7.54 3.61 2.40
N ASN A 19 6.26 3.32 2.64
CA ASN A 19 5.31 3.02 1.58
C ASN A 19 4.94 4.30 0.80
N LEU A 20 4.77 4.23 -0.52
CA LEU A 20 4.44 5.40 -1.34
C LEU A 20 3.13 6.09 -0.93
N SER A 21 2.13 5.35 -0.44
CA SER A 21 0.86 5.94 0.01
C SER A 21 0.99 6.82 1.26
N VAL A 22 2.10 6.75 2.00
CA VAL A 22 2.34 7.61 3.17
C VAL A 22 3.13 8.87 2.82
N THR A 23 3.56 9.07 1.58
CA THR A 23 4.29 10.29 1.18
C THR A 23 3.41 11.53 1.25
N SER A 24 2.15 11.44 0.82
CA SER A 24 1.20 12.56 0.82
C SER A 24 1.00 13.22 2.19
N PRO A 25 0.76 12.50 3.30
CA PRO A 25 0.61 13.13 4.62
C PRO A 25 1.91 13.72 5.17
N TYR A 26 3.07 13.24 4.73
CA TYR A 26 4.40 13.78 5.09
C TYR A 26 4.87 14.89 4.15
N ASN A 27 4.26 15.04 2.98
CA ASN A 27 4.73 15.92 1.90
C ASN A 27 6.20 15.63 1.52
N ALA A 28 6.52 14.36 1.30
CA ALA A 28 7.84 13.90 0.90
C ALA A 28 7.85 13.41 -0.56
N ASP A 29 8.95 13.59 -1.29
CA ASP A 29 9.06 13.25 -2.73
C ASP A 29 10.35 12.50 -3.15
N PHE A 30 11.23 12.18 -2.20
CA PHE A 30 12.46 11.39 -2.39
C PHE A 30 13.54 12.06 -3.28
N ASP A 31 13.52 13.39 -3.43
CA ASP A 31 14.57 14.13 -4.16
C ASP A 31 15.82 14.46 -3.32
N GLY A 32 15.82 14.07 -2.04
CA GLY A 32 16.86 14.42 -1.06
C GLY A 32 16.33 14.60 0.37
N ASP A 33 15.02 14.44 0.58
CA ASP A 33 14.37 14.57 1.89
C ASP A 33 15.01 13.76 3.02
N GLU A 34 15.16 14.41 4.18
CA GLU A 34 15.55 13.78 5.43
C GLU A 34 14.37 13.69 6.39
N MET A 35 14.25 12.58 7.12
CA MET A 35 13.21 12.37 8.13
C MET A 35 13.81 11.95 9.46
N ASN A 36 13.25 12.45 10.56
CA ASN A 36 13.66 12.08 11.91
C ASN A 36 12.92 10.85 12.42
N MET A 37 13.60 10.05 13.24
CA MET A 37 13.01 8.89 13.92
C MET A 37 13.22 9.01 15.43
N HIS A 38 12.13 8.79 16.18
CA HIS A 38 12.16 8.76 17.64
C HIS A 38 11.72 7.38 18.13
N VAL A 39 12.50 6.79 19.04
CA VAL A 39 12.24 5.44 19.58
C VAL A 39 11.63 5.56 20.99
N PRO A 40 10.37 5.14 21.20
CA PRO A 40 9.75 5.16 22.53
C PRO A 40 10.47 4.18 23.46
N GLN A 41 10.76 4.61 24.68
CA GLN A 41 11.52 3.82 25.67
C GLN A 41 10.61 3.03 26.63
N SER A 42 9.45 3.57 27.01
CA SER A 42 8.51 2.90 27.92
C SER A 42 7.48 2.06 27.16
N LEU A 43 6.96 1.02 27.84
CA LEU A 43 5.89 0.19 27.28
C LEU A 43 4.57 0.96 27.12
N GLU A 44 4.30 1.91 28.01
CA GLU A 44 3.13 2.77 27.95
C GLU A 44 3.15 3.65 26.70
N THR A 45 4.26 4.35 26.43
CA THR A 45 4.40 5.18 25.23
C THR A 45 4.42 4.33 23.96
N LYS A 46 4.99 3.12 24.01
CA LYS A 46 4.91 2.18 22.88
C LYS A 46 3.45 1.76 22.59
N ALA A 47 2.66 1.51 23.63
CA ALA A 47 1.23 1.20 23.48
C ALA A 47 0.47 2.41 22.93
N GLU A 48 0.72 3.62 23.45
CA GLU A 48 0.12 4.87 22.97
C GLU A 48 0.38 5.08 21.47
N ILE A 49 1.63 4.95 21.01
CA ILE A 49 1.97 5.11 19.59
C ILE A 49 1.29 4.02 18.74
N LYS A 50 1.25 2.78 19.22
CA LYS A 50 0.61 1.66 18.51
C LYS A 50 -0.91 1.81 18.41
N GLU A 51 -1.54 2.34 19.46
CA GLU A 51 -3.00 2.40 19.57
C GLU A 51 -3.57 3.77 19.12
N ILE A 52 -2.79 4.85 19.09
CA ILE A 52 -3.34 6.17 18.72
C ILE A 52 -2.66 6.67 17.45
N MET A 53 -1.34 6.70 17.43
CA MET A 53 -0.58 7.35 16.36
C MET A 53 -0.24 6.42 15.19
N HIS A 54 -0.60 5.14 15.25
CA HIS A 54 -0.20 4.18 14.22
C HIS A 54 -0.79 4.53 12.86
N VAL A 55 0.02 4.45 11.79
CA VAL A 55 -0.36 4.87 10.43
C VAL A 55 -1.75 4.39 9.97
N PRO A 56 -2.17 3.13 10.17
CA PRO A 56 -3.52 2.69 9.78
C PRO A 56 -4.66 3.44 10.48
N ARG A 57 -4.44 3.94 11.71
CA ARG A 57 -5.43 4.76 12.45
C ARG A 57 -5.44 6.22 12.00
N GLN A 58 -4.48 6.62 11.16
CA GLN A 58 -4.30 7.98 10.65
C GLN A 58 -4.60 8.09 9.15
N ILE A 59 -5.29 7.10 8.54
CA ILE A 59 -5.67 7.15 7.12
C ILE A 59 -6.65 8.30 6.85
N VAL A 60 -7.64 8.49 7.75
CA VAL A 60 -8.68 9.52 7.63
C VAL A 60 -8.34 10.69 8.55
N ALA A 61 -8.24 11.90 7.99
CA ALA A 61 -7.95 13.09 8.78
C ALA A 61 -9.22 13.77 9.28
N PRO A 62 -9.30 14.15 10.57
CA PRO A 62 -10.45 14.88 11.10
C PRO A 62 -10.56 16.31 10.56
N LYS A 63 -9.48 16.88 10.01
CA LYS A 63 -9.45 18.25 9.45
C LYS A 63 -10.50 18.44 8.34
N HIS A 64 -10.68 17.41 7.50
CA HIS A 64 -11.55 17.45 6.33
C HIS A 64 -12.49 16.24 6.24
N ASN A 65 -12.51 15.39 7.26
CA ASN A 65 -13.28 14.13 7.30
C ASN A 65 -13.08 13.26 6.04
N GLN A 66 -11.87 13.24 5.50
CA GLN A 66 -11.52 12.52 4.28
C GLN A 66 -10.18 11.81 4.42
N PRO A 67 -9.93 10.76 3.63
CA PRO A 67 -8.63 10.09 3.57
C PRO A 67 -7.53 11.06 3.15
N VAL A 68 -6.35 10.95 3.78
CA VAL A 68 -5.14 11.68 3.36
C VAL A 68 -4.06 10.76 2.78
N MET A 69 -4.30 9.45 2.83
CA MET A 69 -3.47 8.43 2.18
C MET A 69 -4.28 7.78 1.07
N GLY A 70 -3.64 7.51 -0.06
CA GLY A 70 -4.28 6.91 -1.21
C GLY A 70 -3.26 6.21 -2.11
N ILE A 71 -3.77 5.59 -3.17
CA ILE A 71 -2.93 5.03 -4.23
C ILE A 71 -2.43 6.18 -5.10
N VAL A 72 -1.13 6.26 -5.30
CA VAL A 72 -0.45 7.37 -5.99
C VAL A 72 0.54 6.85 -7.02
N GLN A 73 0.96 7.74 -7.93
CA GLN A 73 2.02 7.48 -8.93
C GLN A 73 1.73 6.21 -9.76
N ASP A 74 2.72 5.32 -9.89
CA ASP A 74 2.68 4.15 -10.76
C ASP A 74 1.54 3.19 -10.42
N SER A 75 1.22 3.00 -9.14
CA SER A 75 0.10 2.15 -8.75
C SER A 75 -1.25 2.74 -9.17
N LEU A 76 -1.37 4.07 -9.18
CA LEU A 76 -2.60 4.75 -9.64
C LEU A 76 -2.77 4.66 -11.16
N LEU A 77 -1.68 4.85 -11.90
CA LEU A 77 -1.70 4.64 -13.36
C LEU A 77 -1.92 3.16 -13.70
N GLY A 78 -1.25 2.27 -12.97
CA GLY A 78 -1.35 0.83 -13.14
C GLY A 78 -2.76 0.32 -12.93
N ILE A 79 -3.45 0.72 -11.85
CA ILE A 79 -4.83 0.29 -11.61
C ILE A 79 -5.80 0.85 -12.67
N TYR A 80 -5.56 2.07 -13.16
CA TYR A 80 -6.37 2.65 -14.24
C TYR A 80 -6.25 1.84 -15.54
N LEU A 81 -5.03 1.45 -15.92
CA LEU A 81 -4.80 0.62 -17.11
C LEU A 81 -5.29 -0.82 -16.89
N PHE A 82 -5.11 -1.34 -15.68
CA PHE A 82 -5.46 -2.72 -15.34
C PHE A 82 -6.98 -2.95 -15.39
N THR A 83 -7.77 -1.98 -14.95
CA THR A 83 -9.25 -2.09 -14.86
C THR A 83 -9.99 -1.72 -16.14
N GLN A 84 -9.29 -1.51 -17.26
CA GLN A 84 -9.93 -1.27 -18.56
C GLN A 84 -10.58 -2.55 -19.08
N ARG A 85 -11.72 -2.42 -19.77
CA ARG A 85 -12.55 -3.56 -20.22
C ARG A 85 -11.87 -4.45 -21.26
N ASP A 86 -10.91 -3.89 -21.98
CA ASP A 86 -10.12 -4.55 -23.02
C ASP A 86 -8.84 -5.22 -22.45
N ASN A 87 -8.58 -5.08 -21.15
CA ASN A 87 -7.47 -5.77 -20.50
C ASN A 87 -7.87 -7.19 -20.08
N PHE A 88 -7.30 -8.18 -20.75
CA PHE A 88 -7.50 -9.60 -20.46
C PHE A 88 -6.22 -10.27 -19.97
N LEU A 89 -6.35 -11.06 -18.91
CA LEU A 89 -5.28 -11.81 -18.26
C LEU A 89 -5.34 -13.28 -18.67
N THR A 90 -4.18 -13.83 -19.00
CA THR A 90 -4.00 -15.27 -19.19
C THR A 90 -3.91 -15.99 -17.83
N LYS A 91 -4.18 -17.30 -17.84
CA LYS A 91 -4.20 -18.11 -16.61
C LYS A 91 -2.87 -18.03 -15.83
N ASP A 92 -1.75 -18.06 -16.54
CA ASP A 92 -0.40 -17.97 -15.97
C ASP A 92 -0.14 -16.61 -15.31
N LEU A 93 -0.54 -15.51 -15.96
CA LEU A 93 -0.40 -14.18 -15.40
C LEU A 93 -1.28 -14.01 -14.16
N LEU A 94 -2.53 -14.48 -14.21
CA LEU A 94 -3.42 -14.44 -13.06
C LEU A 94 -2.84 -15.24 -11.88
N MET A 95 -2.36 -16.45 -12.11
CA MET A 95 -1.73 -17.27 -11.06
C MET A 95 -0.55 -16.54 -10.40
N ASN A 96 0.29 -15.86 -11.20
CA ASN A 96 1.38 -15.06 -10.67
C ASN A 96 0.88 -13.88 -9.84
N LEU A 97 -0.18 -13.19 -10.27
CA LEU A 97 -0.78 -12.08 -9.52
C LEU A 97 -1.40 -12.56 -8.21
N MET A 98 -2.06 -13.72 -8.19
CA MET A 98 -2.67 -14.27 -6.98
C MET A 98 -1.64 -14.63 -5.90
N MET A 99 -0.38 -14.91 -6.26
CA MET A 99 0.69 -15.11 -5.28
C MET A 99 1.01 -13.85 -4.46
N TRP A 100 0.66 -12.66 -4.94
CA TRP A 100 0.85 -11.40 -4.23
C TRP A 100 -0.30 -11.06 -3.27
N MET A 101 -1.38 -11.85 -3.30
CA MET A 101 -2.56 -11.69 -2.46
C MET A 101 -2.62 -12.80 -1.40
N ASP A 102 -3.42 -12.58 -0.35
CA ASP A 102 -3.79 -13.65 0.58
C ASP A 102 -4.76 -14.61 -0.13
N PHE A 103 -4.20 -15.59 -0.85
CA PHE A 103 -4.94 -16.55 -1.67
C PHE A 103 -5.53 -17.67 -0.82
N ASP A 104 -6.83 -17.92 -0.97
CA ASP A 104 -7.61 -18.92 -0.25
C ASP A 104 -7.57 -20.33 -0.89
N GLY A 105 -6.87 -20.49 -2.01
CA GLY A 105 -6.80 -21.73 -2.77
C GLY A 105 -7.76 -21.80 -3.96
N ASN A 106 -8.71 -20.87 -4.08
CA ASN A 106 -9.75 -20.91 -5.10
C ASN A 106 -9.50 -19.89 -6.20
N MET A 107 -9.24 -20.37 -7.42
CA MET A 107 -9.13 -19.50 -8.59
C MET A 107 -10.53 -18.99 -8.99
N PRO A 108 -10.71 -17.70 -9.30
CA PRO A 108 -11.97 -17.18 -9.82
C PRO A 108 -12.29 -17.80 -11.18
N GLU A 109 -13.57 -17.89 -11.51
CA GLU A 109 -14.01 -18.33 -12.84
C GLU A 109 -13.63 -17.29 -13.92
N PRO A 110 -13.15 -17.73 -15.10
CA PRO A 110 -12.78 -16.83 -16.17
C PRO A 110 -14.02 -16.13 -16.75
N ALA A 111 -13.88 -14.84 -17.08
CA ALA A 111 -14.93 -14.06 -17.74
C ALA A 111 -15.23 -14.59 -19.16
N ILE A 112 -14.23 -15.15 -19.84
CA ILE A 112 -14.37 -15.78 -21.16
C ILE A 112 -13.86 -17.21 -21.06
N LEU A 113 -14.67 -18.19 -21.46
CA LEU A 113 -14.32 -19.63 -21.39
C LEU A 113 -13.74 -20.18 -22.71
N LYS A 114 -14.20 -19.66 -23.85
CA LYS A 114 -13.81 -20.11 -25.20
C LYS A 114 -13.42 -18.91 -26.07
N PRO A 115 -12.45 -19.03 -26.99
CA PRO A 115 -11.66 -20.24 -27.31
C PRO A 115 -10.57 -20.54 -26.28
N LYS A 116 -10.22 -19.59 -25.42
CA LYS A 116 -9.27 -19.74 -24.31
C LYS A 116 -9.86 -19.10 -23.05
N PRO A 117 -9.55 -19.65 -21.86
CA PRO A 117 -9.96 -19.03 -20.60
C PRO A 117 -9.22 -17.70 -20.40
N LEU A 118 -9.96 -16.61 -20.25
CA LEU A 118 -9.43 -15.27 -20.00
C LEU A 118 -10.17 -14.63 -18.82
N TRP A 119 -9.41 -13.90 -18.00
CA TRP A 119 -9.91 -13.10 -16.89
C TRP A 119 -9.78 -11.62 -17.24
N THR A 120 -10.58 -10.78 -16.61
CA THR A 120 -10.40 -9.33 -16.68
C THR A 120 -9.52 -8.89 -15.50
N GLY A 121 -8.89 -7.72 -15.63
CA GLY A 121 -8.33 -7.03 -14.47
C GLY A 121 -9.39 -6.56 -13.49
#